data_AF-A0A7J6UBX3-F1
#
_entry.id   AF-A0A7J6UBX3-F1
#
_cell.length_a   1.000
_cell.length_b   1.000
_cell.length_c   1.000
_cell.angle_alpha   90.00
_cell.angle_beta   90.00
_cell.angle_gamma   90.00
#
_symmetry.space_group_name_H-M   'P 1'
#
loop_
_entity.id
_entity.type
_entity.pdbx_description
1 polymer ?
#
loop_
_entity_poly.entity_id
_entity_poly.type
_entity_poly.pdbx_seq_one_letter_code
_entity_poly.pdbx_strand_id
1 'polypeptide(L)'
;MYKAREDLQGVGEGLGPLQESLATLRRSTSKDLHTKKAALRQVVSHTGIHDLLELPALIDATIRNKLYLEALELLSFADRTLRALTLAASTSRPAGPDSLHDRPVPSVVETLKEQVDAQRSHLLSSLILQLGSPQLHLPQAVPVVNHLRRVRTVRIFLCDSRSKVLPAVLHRGSPQQVEMIIRVAFLSQRCQYADQQKETITSQADSATGGALLNSLRAGSDLLRTYVFDTAMQYRSLFDPPKSKVGPLAVWMSEQVSWFVSLVSSFVTVSLDPSEELPFDASQLAALYRYCSHASSTLGRVDCAFMPLIEPLLDAYLQQYICGVCLDQIAMEDFNSEMQKYHWLPSTALIQGPDDYDLASVDDRASLTIYLTRHRPLAVFFNDVTAAMNELRQCPALSIADPVAKYADAISSLADTTCPKKHSQACRRGVRFKCVT
;
A
#
# COMPACT_ATOMS: atom_id res chain seq x y z
N MET A 1 -49.80 66.22 6.20
CA MET A 1 -50.52 65.98 4.93
C MET A 1 -49.58 65.59 3.79
N TYR A 2 -48.42 66.22 3.58
CA TYR A 2 -47.50 65.85 2.49
C TYR A 2 -46.82 64.48 2.67
N LYS A 3 -46.33 64.18 3.88
CA LYS A 3 -45.62 62.91 4.17
C LYS A 3 -46.48 61.65 3.94
N ALA A 4 -47.76 61.70 4.33
CA ALA A 4 -48.72 60.61 4.12
C ALA A 4 -49.06 60.35 2.64
N ARG A 5 -48.89 61.36 1.77
CA ARG A 5 -49.14 61.22 0.33
C ARG A 5 -47.96 60.57 -0.39
N GLU A 6 -46.74 60.86 0.07
CA GLU A 6 -45.49 60.26 -0.40
C GLU A 6 -45.41 58.77 0.01
N ASP A 7 -45.81 58.45 1.25
CA ASP A 7 -45.90 57.08 1.75
C ASP A 7 -46.94 56.24 0.96
N LEU A 8 -48.09 56.81 0.60
CA LEU A 8 -49.11 56.14 -0.24
C LEU A 8 -48.65 55.93 -1.69
N GLN A 9 -47.81 56.82 -2.22
CA GLN A 9 -47.25 56.69 -3.56
C GLN A 9 -46.16 55.61 -3.60
N GLY A 10 -45.32 55.50 -2.56
CA GLY A 10 -44.37 54.41 -2.40
C GLY A 10 -45.02 53.04 -2.23
N VAL A 11 -46.19 52.96 -1.57
CA VAL A 11 -46.98 51.72 -1.50
C VAL A 11 -47.58 51.35 -2.87
N GLY A 12 -48.02 52.33 -3.65
CA GLY A 12 -48.51 52.13 -5.02
C GLY A 12 -47.44 51.60 -5.99
N GLU A 13 -46.21 52.13 -5.89
CA GLU A 13 -45.07 51.67 -6.68
C GLU A 13 -44.59 50.28 -6.25
N GLY A 14 -44.72 49.91 -4.97
CA GLY A 14 -44.43 48.56 -4.47
C GLY A 14 -45.48 47.51 -4.85
N LEU A 15 -46.72 47.91 -5.15
CA LEU A 15 -47.81 46.99 -5.50
C LEU A 15 -47.67 46.40 -6.90
N GLY A 16 -47.19 47.16 -7.88
CA GLY A 16 -46.94 46.68 -9.25
C GLY A 16 -46.03 45.45 -9.35
N PRO A 17 -44.78 45.51 -8.82
CA PRO A 17 -43.87 44.36 -8.85
C PRO A 17 -44.35 43.19 -8.00
N LEU A 18 -45.13 43.47 -6.95
CA LEU A 18 -45.76 42.43 -6.13
C LEU A 18 -46.90 41.73 -6.90
N GLN A 19 -47.64 42.47 -7.74
CA GLN A 19 -48.69 41.94 -8.61
C GLN A 19 -48.10 41.12 -9.77
N GLU A 20 -46.98 41.54 -10.35
CA GLU A 20 -46.23 40.75 -11.33
C GLU A 20 -45.62 39.48 -10.72
N SER A 21 -45.08 39.57 -9.50
CA SER A 21 -44.57 38.42 -8.75
C SER A 21 -45.69 37.43 -8.42
N LEU A 22 -46.87 37.92 -8.00
CA LEU A 22 -48.06 37.11 -7.79
C LEU A 22 -48.57 36.45 -9.08
N ALA A 23 -48.56 37.17 -10.20
CA ALA A 23 -48.95 36.62 -11.50
C ALA A 23 -47.96 35.54 -11.97
N THR A 24 -46.67 35.75 -11.73
CA THR A 24 -45.61 34.80 -12.09
C THR A 24 -45.67 33.55 -11.21
N LEU A 25 -45.82 33.74 -9.89
CA LEU A 25 -46.05 32.65 -8.94
C LEU A 25 -47.33 31.89 -9.28
N ARG A 26 -48.44 32.57 -9.58
CA ARG A 26 -49.71 31.92 -9.94
C ARG A 26 -49.57 31.11 -11.23
N ARG A 27 -48.81 31.59 -12.22
CA ARG A 27 -48.52 30.83 -13.45
C ARG A 27 -47.62 29.63 -13.19
N SER A 28 -46.56 29.75 -12.38
CA SER A 28 -45.69 28.62 -12.06
C SER A 28 -46.43 27.56 -11.23
N THR A 29 -47.12 27.97 -10.16
CA THR A 29 -47.89 27.07 -9.29
C THR A 29 -49.07 26.43 -10.03
N SER A 30 -49.73 27.14 -10.95
CA SER A 30 -50.80 26.57 -11.78
C SER A 30 -50.25 25.54 -12.77
N LYS A 31 -49.10 25.79 -13.41
CA LYS A 31 -48.42 24.81 -14.26
C LYS A 31 -48.04 23.56 -13.46
N ASP A 32 -47.42 23.71 -12.29
CA ASP A 32 -47.05 22.60 -11.41
C ASP A 32 -48.27 21.82 -10.89
N LEU A 33 -49.37 22.51 -10.58
CA LEU A 33 -50.60 21.85 -10.15
C LEU A 33 -51.25 21.08 -11.31
N HIS A 34 -51.22 21.61 -12.54
CA HIS A 34 -51.74 20.94 -13.71
C HIS A 34 -50.90 19.72 -14.10
N THR A 35 -49.57 19.79 -14.02
CA THR A 35 -48.69 18.63 -14.24
C THR A 35 -48.92 17.56 -13.16
N LYS A 36 -49.01 17.94 -11.88
CA LYS A 36 -49.33 17.00 -10.78
C LYS A 36 -50.73 16.38 -10.90
N LYS A 37 -51.75 17.15 -11.31
CA LYS A 37 -53.11 16.62 -11.53
C LYS A 37 -53.19 15.69 -12.75
N ALA A 38 -52.45 15.99 -13.83
CA ALA A 38 -52.35 15.11 -14.99
C ALA A 38 -51.65 13.79 -14.62
N ALA A 39 -50.56 13.87 -13.87
CA ALA A 39 -49.86 12.72 -13.29
C ALA A 39 -50.80 11.85 -12.42
N LEU A 40 -51.56 12.46 -11.51
CA LEU A 40 -52.53 11.75 -10.64
C LEU A 40 -53.64 11.05 -11.44
N ARG A 41 -54.22 11.70 -12.46
CA ARG A 41 -55.23 11.08 -13.33
C ARG A 41 -54.66 9.91 -14.13
N GLN A 42 -53.38 9.95 -14.45
CA GLN A 42 -52.69 8.88 -15.16
C GLN A 42 -52.32 7.70 -14.24
N VAL A 43 -51.94 7.97 -13.00
CA VAL A 43 -51.74 6.95 -11.96
C VAL A 43 -53.04 6.19 -11.65
N VAL A 44 -54.17 6.91 -11.60
CA VAL A 44 -55.50 6.32 -11.33
C VAL A 44 -56.03 5.47 -12.51
N SER A 45 -55.58 5.73 -13.74
CA SER A 45 -56.05 5.01 -14.94
C SER A 45 -55.26 3.75 -15.28
N HIS A 46 -54.07 3.55 -14.70
CA HIS A 46 -53.26 2.35 -14.90
C HIS A 46 -53.09 1.60 -13.57
N THR A 47 -53.85 0.53 -13.38
CA THR A 47 -53.81 -0.33 -12.18
C THR A 47 -52.41 -0.86 -11.84
N GLY A 48 -51.51 -1.01 -12.82
CA GLY A 48 -50.13 -1.47 -12.60
C GLY A 48 -49.12 -0.39 -12.16
N ILE A 49 -49.47 0.91 -12.15
CA ILE A 49 -48.56 1.98 -11.71
C ILE A 49 -48.48 2.05 -10.17
N HIS A 50 -49.53 1.64 -9.47
CA HIS A 50 -49.55 1.63 -8.00
C HIS A 50 -48.49 0.67 -7.44
N ASP A 51 -48.45 -0.57 -7.94
CA ASP A 51 -47.44 -1.56 -7.57
C ASP A 51 -46.00 -1.09 -7.89
N LEU A 52 -45.84 -0.22 -8.90
CA LEU A 52 -44.56 0.37 -9.28
C LEU A 52 -44.09 1.50 -8.36
N LEU A 53 -45.01 2.19 -7.67
CA LEU A 53 -44.65 3.25 -6.71
C LEU A 53 -44.07 2.67 -5.41
N GLU A 54 -44.47 1.45 -5.04
CA GLU A 54 -43.97 0.78 -3.83
C GLU A 54 -42.65 0.03 -4.06
N LEU A 55 -42.36 -0.38 -5.31
CA LEU A 55 -41.17 -1.14 -5.67
C LEU A 55 -39.84 -0.50 -5.22
N PRO A 56 -39.58 0.81 -5.38
CA PRO A 56 -38.32 1.39 -4.93
C PRO A 56 -38.11 1.30 -3.42
N ALA A 57 -39.18 1.47 -2.62
CA ALA A 57 -39.12 1.33 -1.18
C ALA A 57 -38.89 -0.13 -0.76
N LEU A 58 -39.50 -1.08 -1.48
CA LEU A 58 -39.27 -2.50 -1.28
C LEU A 58 -37.83 -2.90 -1.65
N ILE A 59 -37.30 -2.41 -2.77
CA ILE A 59 -35.90 -2.63 -3.18
C ILE A 59 -34.96 -2.11 -2.09
N ASP A 60 -35.18 -0.90 -1.59
CA ASP A 60 -34.38 -0.31 -0.52
C ASP A 60 -34.42 -1.13 0.78
N ALA A 61 -35.60 -1.63 1.17
CA ALA A 61 -35.74 -2.53 2.31
C ALA A 61 -34.98 -3.86 2.12
N THR A 62 -35.05 -4.47 0.94
CA THR A 62 -34.30 -5.70 0.64
C THR A 62 -32.78 -5.48 0.65
N ILE A 63 -32.30 -4.32 0.16
CA ILE A 63 -30.88 -3.94 0.22
C ILE A 63 -30.42 -3.82 1.67
N ARG A 64 -31.19 -3.12 2.53
CA ARG A 64 -30.87 -3.00 3.96
C ARG A 64 -30.82 -4.35 4.67
N ASN A 65 -31.68 -5.28 4.27
CA ASN A 65 -31.75 -6.63 4.83
C ASN A 65 -30.73 -7.61 4.20
N LYS A 66 -29.83 -7.16 3.31
CA LYS A 66 -28.83 -7.97 2.59
C LYS A 66 -29.42 -9.08 1.71
N LEU A 67 -30.68 -8.94 1.30
CA LEU A 67 -31.40 -9.84 0.41
C LEU A 67 -31.16 -9.42 -1.06
N TYR A 68 -29.93 -9.61 -1.53
CA TYR A 68 -29.49 -9.08 -2.82
C TYR A 68 -30.04 -9.82 -4.03
N LEU A 69 -30.38 -11.11 -3.89
CA LEU A 69 -31.00 -11.87 -4.96
C LEU A 69 -32.41 -11.34 -5.25
N GLU A 70 -33.18 -11.16 -4.19
CA GLU A 70 -34.54 -10.62 -4.23
C GLU A 70 -34.51 -9.19 -4.78
N ALA A 71 -33.56 -8.36 -4.33
CA ALA A 71 -33.38 -7.01 -4.87
C ALA A 71 -33.11 -7.01 -6.38
N LEU A 72 -32.29 -7.94 -6.88
CA LEU A 72 -32.01 -8.08 -8.32
C LEU A 72 -33.24 -8.55 -9.11
N GLU A 73 -34.04 -9.45 -8.56
CA GLU A 73 -35.28 -9.90 -9.17
C GLU A 73 -36.29 -8.76 -9.27
N LEU A 74 -36.45 -7.98 -8.19
CA LEU A 74 -37.29 -6.77 -8.16
C LEU A 74 -36.82 -5.72 -9.18
N LEU A 75 -35.51 -5.49 -9.31
CA LEU A 75 -34.96 -4.61 -10.34
C LEU A 75 -35.24 -5.14 -11.75
N SER A 76 -35.14 -6.46 -11.97
CA SER A 76 -35.46 -7.06 -13.27
C SER A 76 -36.94 -6.97 -13.63
N PHE A 77 -37.81 -7.00 -12.61
CA PHE A 77 -39.24 -6.82 -12.74
C PHE A 77 -39.55 -5.36 -13.08
N ALA A 78 -38.99 -4.40 -12.33
CA ALA A 78 -39.10 -2.98 -12.59
C ALA A 78 -38.63 -2.60 -14.01
N ASP A 79 -37.50 -3.15 -14.48
CA ASP A 79 -37.01 -2.88 -15.85
C ASP A 79 -37.97 -3.44 -16.92
N ARG A 80 -38.64 -4.58 -16.67
CA ARG A 80 -39.58 -5.19 -17.61
C ARG A 80 -40.87 -4.39 -17.69
N THR A 81 -41.42 -4.00 -16.54
CA THR A 81 -42.65 -3.21 -16.45
C THR A 81 -42.44 -1.79 -16.96
N LEU A 82 -41.34 -1.11 -16.60
CA LEU A 82 -41.00 0.20 -17.14
C LEU A 82 -40.88 0.18 -18.67
N ARG A 83 -40.20 -0.82 -19.24
CA ARG A 83 -40.13 -0.99 -20.71
C ARG A 83 -41.50 -1.24 -21.33
N ALA A 84 -42.34 -2.08 -20.73
CA ALA A 84 -43.69 -2.33 -21.22
C ALA A 84 -44.55 -1.06 -21.20
N LEU A 85 -44.43 -0.23 -20.17
CA LEU A 85 -45.13 1.05 -20.05
C LEU A 85 -44.63 2.09 -21.06
N THR A 86 -43.32 2.18 -21.28
CA THR A 86 -42.74 3.06 -22.32
C THR A 86 -43.20 2.63 -23.73
N LEU A 87 -43.26 1.32 -23.99
CA LEU A 87 -43.76 0.78 -25.25
C LEU A 87 -45.27 1.02 -25.40
N ALA A 88 -46.07 0.77 -24.37
CA ALA A 88 -47.52 1.04 -24.37
C ALA A 88 -47.83 2.52 -24.62
N ALA A 89 -47.07 3.43 -24.01
CA ALA A 89 -47.17 4.87 -24.23
C ALA A 89 -46.89 5.24 -25.70
N SER A 90 -45.90 4.61 -26.33
CA SER A 90 -45.57 4.85 -27.75
C SER A 90 -46.54 4.19 -28.75
N THR A 91 -47.22 3.09 -28.40
CA THR A 91 -48.20 2.41 -29.27
C THR A 91 -49.62 3.02 -29.24
N SER A 92 -49.89 4.00 -28.37
CA SER A 92 -51.15 4.76 -28.40
C SER A 92 -51.20 5.70 -29.62
N ARG A 93 -51.55 5.10 -30.77
CA ARG A 93 -51.59 5.66 -32.12
C ARG A 93 -52.25 7.06 -32.19
N PRO A 94 -51.73 7.99 -33.01
CA PRO A 94 -52.38 9.27 -33.28
C PRO A 94 -53.57 9.03 -34.23
N ALA A 95 -54.73 9.57 -33.88
CA ALA A 95 -55.81 9.81 -34.83
C ALA A 95 -56.03 11.33 -34.86
N GLY A 96 -55.46 12.01 -35.85
CA GLY A 96 -55.65 13.45 -36.07
C GLY A 96 -54.37 14.16 -36.55
N PRO A 97 -54.38 14.88 -37.70
CA PRO A 97 -53.20 15.57 -38.22
C PRO A 97 -52.84 16.87 -37.49
N ASP A 98 -53.69 17.37 -36.59
CA ASP A 98 -53.54 18.74 -36.06
C ASP A 98 -53.28 18.73 -34.55
N SER A 99 -52.03 18.52 -34.13
CA SER A 99 -51.53 19.01 -32.84
C SER A 99 -50.00 18.93 -32.77
N LEU A 100 -49.38 20.05 -33.16
CA LEU A 100 -47.97 20.39 -32.96
C LEU A 100 -47.71 20.71 -31.47
N HIS A 101 -47.97 19.74 -30.58
CA HIS A 101 -47.48 19.78 -29.20
C HIS A 101 -47.04 18.37 -28.82
N ASP A 102 -45.72 18.18 -28.90
CA ASP A 102 -44.88 17.31 -28.08
C ASP A 102 -45.68 16.60 -26.96
N ARG A 103 -46.05 15.33 -27.17
CA ARG A 103 -46.63 14.51 -26.10
C ARG A 103 -45.50 14.18 -25.13
N PRO A 104 -45.52 14.67 -23.88
CA PRO A 104 -44.48 14.30 -22.92
C PRO A 104 -44.63 12.82 -22.61
N VAL A 105 -43.51 12.09 -22.61
CA VAL A 105 -43.41 10.85 -21.85
C VAL A 105 -43.98 11.14 -20.45
N PRO A 106 -44.80 10.25 -19.85
CA PRO A 106 -45.42 10.55 -18.57
C PRO A 106 -44.31 10.86 -17.55
N SER A 107 -44.28 12.08 -17.02
CA SER A 107 -43.24 12.52 -16.07
C SER A 107 -43.09 11.57 -14.88
N VAL A 108 -44.17 10.88 -14.50
CA VAL A 108 -44.20 9.85 -13.45
C VAL A 108 -43.35 8.62 -13.82
N VAL A 109 -43.32 8.21 -15.08
CA VAL A 109 -42.50 7.08 -15.54
C VAL A 109 -41.02 7.45 -15.55
N GLU A 110 -40.72 8.71 -15.88
CA GLU A 110 -39.35 9.25 -15.85
C GLU A 110 -38.83 9.37 -14.40
N THR A 111 -39.63 9.92 -13.47
CA THR A 111 -39.25 9.96 -12.05
C THR A 111 -39.15 8.58 -11.42
N LEU A 112 -40.02 7.64 -11.79
CA LEU A 112 -39.91 6.23 -11.36
C LEU A 112 -38.63 5.57 -11.88
N LYS A 113 -38.26 5.84 -13.13
CA LYS A 113 -37.02 5.34 -13.72
C LYS A 113 -35.79 5.90 -12.97
N GLU A 114 -35.77 7.22 -12.71
CA GLU A 114 -34.72 7.85 -11.91
C GLU A 114 -34.62 7.24 -10.51
N GLN A 115 -35.76 6.99 -9.85
CA GLN A 115 -35.80 6.40 -8.52
C GLN A 115 -35.29 4.95 -8.53
N VAL A 116 -35.68 4.14 -9.52
CA VAL A 116 -35.17 2.76 -9.69
C VAL A 116 -33.67 2.75 -9.99
N ASP A 117 -33.18 3.69 -10.80
CA ASP A 117 -31.75 3.83 -11.08
C ASP A 117 -30.95 4.32 -9.86
N ALA A 118 -31.54 5.15 -8.99
CA ALA A 118 -30.97 5.52 -7.70
C ALA A 118 -30.85 4.29 -6.78
N GLN A 119 -31.89 3.46 -6.69
CA GLN A 119 -31.86 2.21 -5.91
C GLN A 119 -30.84 1.20 -6.46
N ARG A 120 -30.71 1.10 -7.79
CA ARG A 120 -29.67 0.30 -8.44
C ARG A 120 -28.26 0.79 -8.09
N SER A 121 -28.05 2.10 -8.03
CA SER A 121 -26.78 2.69 -7.62
C SER A 121 -26.48 2.41 -6.14
N HIS A 122 -27.48 2.49 -5.27
CA HIS A 122 -27.35 2.13 -3.86
C HIS A 122 -26.99 0.64 -3.65
N LEU A 123 -27.65 -0.27 -4.38
CA LEU A 123 -27.32 -1.70 -4.38
C LEU A 123 -25.85 -1.92 -4.80
N LEU A 124 -25.42 -1.25 -5.88
CA LEU A 124 -24.05 -1.36 -6.39
C LEU A 124 -23.03 -0.86 -5.36
N SER A 125 -23.27 0.29 -4.74
CA SER A 125 -22.40 0.81 -3.68
C SER A 125 -22.34 -0.14 -2.48
N SER A 126 -23.47 -0.72 -2.06
CA SER A 126 -23.52 -1.69 -0.97
C SER A 126 -22.72 -2.96 -1.29
N LEU A 127 -22.83 -3.49 -2.51
CA LEU A 127 -22.08 -4.66 -2.96
C LEU A 127 -20.57 -4.38 -3.08
N ILE A 128 -20.18 -3.20 -3.58
CA ILE A 128 -18.77 -2.79 -3.66
C ILE A 128 -18.17 -2.65 -2.25
N LEU A 129 -18.90 -2.04 -1.32
CA LEU A 129 -18.46 -1.95 0.08
C LEU A 129 -18.29 -3.34 0.71
N GLN A 130 -19.15 -4.30 0.37
CA GLN A 130 -18.99 -5.68 0.83
C GLN A 130 -17.77 -6.38 0.27
N LEU A 131 -17.41 -6.14 -1.01
CA LEU A 131 -16.16 -6.65 -1.58
C LEU A 131 -14.91 -6.16 -0.80
N GLY A 132 -15.03 -5.00 -0.15
CA GLY A 132 -13.99 -4.41 0.67
C GLY A 132 -13.83 -4.94 2.07
N SER A 133 -14.78 -5.74 2.53
CA SER A 133 -14.78 -6.17 3.92
C SER A 133 -13.53 -7.03 4.20
N PRO A 134 -12.74 -6.72 5.25
CA PRO A 134 -11.47 -7.38 5.51
C PRO A 134 -11.61 -8.87 5.83
N GLN A 135 -12.78 -9.29 6.33
CA GLN A 135 -13.10 -10.68 6.67
C GLN A 135 -13.81 -11.45 5.55
N LEU A 136 -13.87 -10.89 4.32
CA LEU A 136 -14.57 -11.54 3.23
C LEU A 136 -13.81 -12.79 2.77
N HIS A 137 -14.27 -13.95 3.24
CA HIS A 137 -13.80 -15.25 2.76
C HIS A 137 -14.38 -15.56 1.37
N LEU A 138 -13.69 -16.41 0.61
CA LEU A 138 -14.08 -16.83 -0.75
C LEU A 138 -15.58 -17.24 -0.88
N PRO A 139 -16.19 -17.99 0.05
CA PRO A 139 -17.60 -18.39 -0.05
C PRO A 139 -18.59 -17.21 -0.03
N GLN A 140 -18.23 -16.11 0.61
CA GLN A 140 -19.04 -14.88 0.67
C GLN A 140 -18.77 -13.96 -0.50
N ALA A 141 -17.55 -13.98 -1.06
CA ALA A 141 -17.17 -13.17 -2.21
C ALA A 141 -17.85 -13.61 -3.52
N VAL A 142 -17.98 -14.93 -3.73
CA VAL A 142 -18.60 -15.51 -4.94
C VAL A 142 -20.03 -14.99 -5.19
N PRO A 143 -20.97 -15.05 -4.23
CA PRO A 143 -22.32 -14.54 -4.45
C PRO A 143 -22.33 -13.03 -4.73
N VAL A 144 -21.50 -12.24 -4.04
CA VAL A 144 -21.40 -10.78 -4.26
C VAL A 144 -20.91 -10.47 -5.69
N VAL A 145 -19.86 -11.15 -6.17
CA VAL A 145 -19.37 -11.01 -7.55
C VAL A 145 -20.43 -11.46 -8.55
N ASN A 146 -21.15 -12.55 -8.27
CA ASN A 146 -22.25 -13.02 -9.12
C ASN A 146 -23.43 -12.04 -9.14
N HIS A 147 -23.75 -11.37 -8.03
CA HIS A 147 -24.74 -10.31 -7.98
C HIS A 147 -24.31 -9.12 -8.84
N LEU A 148 -23.05 -8.70 -8.73
CA LEU A 148 -22.49 -7.62 -9.56
C LEU A 148 -22.50 -7.95 -11.06
N ARG A 149 -22.18 -9.19 -11.44
CA ARG A 149 -22.30 -9.66 -12.84
C ARG A 149 -23.73 -9.60 -13.36
N ARG A 150 -24.74 -9.72 -12.49
CA ARG A 150 -26.17 -9.68 -12.84
C ARG A 150 -26.76 -8.27 -12.84
N VAL A 151 -26.12 -7.29 -12.21
CA VAL A 151 -26.56 -5.89 -12.26
C VAL A 151 -26.35 -5.36 -13.69
N ARG A 152 -27.46 -5.22 -14.44
CA ARG A 152 -27.46 -4.83 -15.86
C ARG A 152 -26.84 -3.46 -16.18
N THR A 153 -26.62 -2.61 -15.17
CA THR A 153 -25.95 -1.31 -15.32
C THR A 153 -24.94 -1.15 -14.21
N VAL A 154 -23.70 -1.56 -14.46
CA VAL A 154 -22.57 -1.27 -13.57
C VAL A 154 -22.03 0.12 -13.93
N ARG A 155 -22.61 1.16 -13.35
CA ARG A 155 -22.04 2.53 -13.36
C ARG A 155 -21.13 2.61 -12.14
N ILE A 156 -19.85 2.25 -12.27
CA ILE A 156 -18.92 2.45 -11.16
C ILE A 156 -18.41 3.89 -11.22
N PHE A 157 -18.74 4.65 -10.19
CA PHE A 157 -18.03 5.88 -9.86
C PHE A 157 -16.72 5.48 -9.18
N LEU A 158 -15.68 5.16 -9.96
CA LEU A 158 -14.32 5.07 -9.44
C LEU A 158 -13.75 6.50 -9.41
N CYS A 159 -14.24 7.31 -8.47
CA CYS A 159 -13.59 8.57 -8.12
C CYS A 159 -12.94 8.37 -6.74
N ASP A 160 -11.75 7.78 -6.74
CA ASP A 160 -10.79 8.05 -5.67
C ASP A 160 -9.65 8.89 -6.26
N SER A 161 -9.31 9.97 -5.58
CA SER A 161 -8.68 11.19 -6.13
C SER A 161 -7.22 11.03 -6.56
N ARG A 162 -6.72 9.78 -6.68
CA ARG A 162 -5.36 9.45 -7.11
C ARG A 162 -5.28 8.61 -8.38
N SER A 163 -6.39 8.02 -8.86
CA SER A 163 -6.41 7.28 -10.12
C SER A 163 -7.42 7.89 -11.11
N LYS A 164 -6.93 8.78 -11.98
CA LYS A 164 -7.69 9.37 -13.10
C LYS A 164 -7.85 8.37 -14.26
N VAL A 165 -8.28 7.14 -13.99
CA VAL A 165 -8.43 6.13 -15.03
C VAL A 165 -9.75 5.40 -14.84
N LEU A 166 -10.85 6.03 -15.27
CA LEU A 166 -11.90 5.43 -16.11
C LEU A 166 -13.10 6.40 -16.22
N PRO A 167 -13.63 6.66 -17.42
CA PRO A 167 -14.80 7.52 -17.57
C PRO A 167 -16.05 6.85 -17.00
N ALA A 168 -16.87 7.66 -16.33
CA ALA A 168 -18.27 7.35 -16.08
C ALA A 168 -19.00 7.07 -17.41
N VAL A 169 -20.02 6.22 -17.34
CA VAL A 169 -21.02 5.89 -18.38
C VAL A 169 -20.66 4.74 -19.32
N LEU A 170 -21.23 3.55 -19.06
CA LEU A 170 -21.48 2.54 -20.09
C LEU A 170 -22.89 1.96 -19.92
N HIS A 171 -23.77 2.29 -20.86
CA HIS A 171 -25.15 1.80 -20.91
C HIS A 171 -25.33 0.46 -21.66
N ARG A 172 -24.24 -0.17 -22.12
CA ARG A 172 -24.20 -1.53 -22.71
C ARG A 172 -22.73 -1.87 -23.03
N GLY A 173 -21.96 -2.25 -22.01
CA GLY A 173 -20.59 -2.74 -22.24
C GLY A 173 -20.59 -4.16 -22.79
N SER A 174 -19.58 -4.53 -23.58
CA SER A 174 -19.33 -5.94 -23.91
C SER A 174 -19.11 -6.73 -22.60
N PRO A 175 -19.40 -8.05 -22.55
CA PRO A 175 -19.26 -8.85 -21.32
C PRO A 175 -17.83 -8.78 -20.74
N GLN A 176 -16.83 -8.57 -21.60
CA GLN A 176 -15.43 -8.39 -21.21
C GLN A 176 -15.19 -7.06 -20.47
N GLN A 177 -15.87 -5.98 -20.86
CA GLN A 177 -15.75 -4.67 -20.19
C GLN A 177 -16.39 -4.70 -18.81
N VAL A 178 -17.57 -5.33 -18.68
CA VAL A 178 -18.24 -5.49 -17.37
C VAL A 178 -17.35 -6.28 -16.41
N GLU A 179 -16.76 -7.38 -16.89
CA GLU A 179 -15.83 -8.19 -16.09
C GLU A 179 -14.58 -7.40 -15.67
N MET A 180 -14.00 -6.60 -16.58
CA MET A 180 -12.87 -5.73 -16.26
C MET A 180 -13.22 -4.70 -15.18
N ILE A 181 -14.40 -4.11 -15.26
CA ILE A 181 -14.88 -3.11 -14.29
C ILE A 181 -15.04 -3.75 -12.90
N ILE A 182 -15.60 -4.97 -12.81
CA ILE A 182 -15.72 -5.69 -11.53
C ILE A 182 -14.34 -6.05 -10.97
N ARG A 183 -13.39 -6.46 -11.83
CA ARG A 183 -11.99 -6.73 -11.44
C ARG A 183 -11.33 -5.50 -10.82
N VAL A 184 -11.48 -4.33 -11.45
CA VAL A 184 -10.91 -3.08 -10.96
C VAL A 184 -11.59 -2.66 -9.66
N ALA A 185 -12.92 -2.76 -9.56
CA ALA A 185 -13.63 -2.43 -8.32
C ALA A 185 -13.23 -3.32 -7.13
N PHE A 186 -13.07 -4.62 -7.36
CA PHE A 186 -12.57 -5.56 -6.35
C PHE A 186 -11.19 -5.13 -5.84
N LEU A 187 -10.24 -4.88 -6.76
CA LEU A 187 -8.88 -4.49 -6.39
C LEU A 187 -8.83 -3.10 -5.75
N SER A 188 -9.61 -2.13 -6.26
CA SER A 188 -9.69 -0.77 -5.71
C SER A 188 -10.11 -0.78 -4.25
N GLN A 189 -11.13 -1.59 -3.92
CA GLN A 189 -11.62 -1.64 -2.55
C GLN A 189 -10.64 -2.36 -1.61
N ARG A 190 -9.95 -3.40 -2.09
CA ARG A 190 -8.85 -4.05 -1.35
C ARG A 190 -7.64 -3.12 -1.19
N CYS A 191 -7.39 -2.26 -2.18
CA CYS A 191 -6.35 -1.24 -2.13
C CYS A 191 -6.62 -0.24 -1.00
N GLN A 192 -7.85 0.26 -0.85
CA GLN A 192 -8.20 1.18 0.23
C GLN A 192 -7.90 0.60 1.63
N TYR A 193 -8.20 -0.68 1.85
CA TYR A 193 -7.84 -1.34 3.11
C TYR A 193 -6.32 -1.49 3.26
N ALA A 194 -5.62 -1.92 2.21
CA ALA A 194 -4.17 -2.02 2.22
C ALA A 194 -3.53 -0.65 2.54
N ASP A 195 -4.00 0.42 1.92
CA ASP A 195 -3.46 1.78 2.09
C ASP A 195 -3.66 2.29 3.52
N GLN A 196 -4.80 2.01 4.16
CA GLN A 196 -4.99 2.32 5.60
C GLN A 196 -3.96 1.59 6.49
N GLN A 197 -3.68 0.32 6.19
CA GLN A 197 -2.66 -0.44 6.94
C GLN A 197 -1.25 0.09 6.66
N LYS A 198 -0.94 0.41 5.40
CA LYS A 198 0.35 1.01 5.02
C LYS A 198 0.60 2.32 5.73
N GLU A 199 -0.39 3.21 5.79
CA GLU A 199 -0.27 4.51 6.46
C GLU A 199 -0.02 4.34 7.98
N THR A 200 -0.65 3.35 8.59
CA THR A 200 -0.41 2.98 9.99
C THR A 200 1.01 2.43 10.19
N ILE A 201 1.47 1.54 9.31
CA ILE A 201 2.81 0.94 9.39
C ILE A 201 3.90 1.98 9.12
N THR A 202 3.74 2.84 8.12
CA THR A 202 4.71 3.89 7.79
C THR A 202 4.84 4.90 8.94
N SER A 203 3.71 5.37 9.52
CA SER A 203 3.77 6.27 10.68
C SER A 203 4.40 5.63 11.92
N GLN A 204 4.18 4.34 12.14
CA GLN A 204 4.85 3.58 13.19
C GLN A 204 6.34 3.38 12.90
N ALA A 205 6.74 3.21 11.64
CA ALA A 205 8.13 3.05 11.25
C ALA A 205 8.92 4.36 11.38
N ASP A 206 8.33 5.50 10.96
CA ASP A 206 8.99 6.82 11.01
C ASP A 206 9.26 7.30 12.44
N SER A 207 8.49 6.82 13.42
CA SER A 207 8.64 7.19 14.84
C SER A 207 9.42 6.16 15.67
N ALA A 208 9.76 5.01 15.08
CA ALA A 208 10.38 3.90 15.80
C ALA A 208 11.87 3.76 15.50
N THR A 209 12.63 3.34 16.52
CA THR A 209 14.05 3.00 16.39
C THR A 209 14.31 1.54 16.78
N GLY A 210 15.35 0.94 16.20
CA GLY A 210 15.82 -0.43 16.49
C GLY A 210 14.72 -1.51 16.43
N GLY A 211 14.50 -2.20 17.55
CA GLY A 211 13.55 -3.32 17.62
C GLY A 211 12.10 -2.96 17.30
N ALA A 212 11.67 -1.72 17.59
CA ALA A 212 10.33 -1.26 17.24
C ALA A 212 10.19 -1.04 15.72
N LEU A 213 11.23 -0.51 15.07
CA LEU A 213 11.30 -0.38 13.62
C LEU A 213 11.27 -1.75 12.93
N LEU A 214 12.01 -2.73 13.46
CA LEU A 214 11.97 -4.11 12.96
C LEU A 214 10.57 -4.73 13.04
N ASN A 215 9.82 -4.44 14.10
CA ASN A 215 8.43 -4.90 14.24
C ASN A 215 7.50 -4.25 13.21
N SER A 216 7.69 -2.96 12.91
CA SER A 216 6.94 -2.28 11.85
C SER A 216 7.25 -2.86 10.47
N LEU A 217 8.52 -3.13 10.16
CA LEU A 217 8.92 -3.80 8.90
C LEU A 217 8.40 -5.24 8.82
N ARG A 218 8.37 -5.96 9.95
CA ARG A 218 7.73 -7.28 10.04
C ARG A 218 6.24 -7.18 9.73
N ALA A 219 5.54 -6.20 10.28
CA ALA A 219 4.12 -5.98 9.99
C ALA A 219 3.87 -5.68 8.50
N GLY A 220 4.74 -4.88 7.87
CA GLY A 220 4.70 -4.63 6.41
C GLY A 220 4.93 -5.91 5.59
N SER A 221 5.90 -6.73 5.98
CA SER A 221 6.16 -8.03 5.36
C SER A 221 4.97 -8.99 5.54
N ASP A 222 4.37 -9.04 6.72
CA ASP A 222 3.19 -9.87 7.00
C ASP A 222 1.96 -9.40 6.23
N LEU A 223 1.77 -8.09 6.02
CA LEU A 223 0.71 -7.54 5.16
C LEU A 223 0.84 -8.06 3.72
N LEU A 224 2.05 -8.05 3.15
CA LEU A 224 2.31 -8.62 1.83
C LEU A 224 2.04 -10.13 1.80
N ARG A 225 2.56 -10.84 2.79
CA ARG A 225 2.52 -12.31 2.84
C ARG A 225 1.13 -12.88 3.09
N THR A 226 0.31 -12.21 3.89
CA THR A 226 -1.03 -12.68 4.28
C THR A 226 -2.08 -12.01 3.42
N TYR A 227 -2.29 -10.71 3.61
CA TYR A 227 -3.39 -9.98 2.97
C TYR A 227 -3.24 -9.88 1.44
N VAL A 228 -2.06 -9.48 0.94
CA VAL A 228 -1.85 -9.32 -0.51
C VAL A 228 -1.88 -10.67 -1.22
N PHE A 229 -1.25 -11.69 -0.63
CA PHE A 229 -1.31 -13.07 -1.12
C PHE A 229 -2.75 -13.61 -1.15
N ASP A 230 -3.49 -13.52 -0.05
CA ASP A 230 -4.87 -14.02 0.02
C ASP A 230 -5.79 -13.29 -0.95
N THR A 231 -5.62 -11.97 -1.10
CA THR A 231 -6.35 -11.17 -2.09
C THR A 231 -6.05 -11.62 -3.51
N ALA A 232 -4.78 -11.90 -3.82
CA ALA A 232 -4.38 -12.38 -5.14
C ALA A 232 -4.92 -13.79 -5.42
N MET A 233 -4.90 -14.67 -4.42
CA MET A 233 -5.50 -16.02 -4.51
C MET A 233 -7.02 -15.95 -4.72
N GLN A 234 -7.72 -15.10 -3.96
CA GLN A 234 -9.16 -14.86 -4.14
C GLN A 234 -9.45 -14.31 -5.54
N TYR A 235 -8.66 -13.35 -6.01
CA TYR A 235 -8.82 -12.79 -7.36
C TYR A 235 -8.69 -13.87 -8.43
N ARG A 236 -7.64 -14.70 -8.37
CA ARG A 236 -7.41 -15.80 -9.33
C ARG A 236 -8.54 -16.84 -9.29
N SER A 237 -9.17 -17.04 -8.15
CA SER A 237 -10.31 -17.95 -8.01
C SER A 237 -11.63 -17.34 -8.51
N LEU A 238 -11.81 -16.03 -8.43
CA LEU A 238 -13.05 -15.34 -8.80
C LEU A 238 -13.09 -14.97 -10.30
N PHE A 239 -11.92 -14.70 -10.88
CA PHE A 239 -11.77 -14.17 -12.23
C PHE A 239 -10.91 -15.09 -13.09
N ASP A 240 -11.39 -15.42 -14.29
CA ASP A 240 -10.62 -16.21 -15.24
C ASP A 240 -9.26 -15.55 -15.54
N PRO A 241 -8.18 -16.35 -15.67
CA PRO A 241 -6.85 -15.82 -15.94
C PRO A 241 -6.88 -14.97 -17.22
N PRO A 242 -6.32 -13.74 -17.19
CA PRO A 242 -6.31 -12.90 -18.37
C PRO A 242 -5.56 -13.57 -19.51
N LYS A 243 -6.06 -13.42 -20.75
CA LYS A 243 -5.33 -13.87 -21.95
C LYS A 243 -4.00 -13.13 -22.16
N SER A 244 -3.85 -11.97 -21.52
CA SER A 244 -2.62 -11.17 -21.47
C SER A 244 -1.87 -11.42 -20.17
N LYS A 245 -0.53 -11.50 -20.23
CA LYS A 245 0.34 -11.67 -19.06
C LYS A 245 0.30 -10.47 -18.09
N VAL A 246 -0.06 -9.28 -18.59
CA VAL A 246 -0.20 -8.05 -17.78
C VAL A 246 -1.68 -7.79 -17.53
N GLY A 247 -2.13 -8.10 -16.32
CA GLY A 247 -3.51 -7.87 -15.87
C GLY A 247 -3.59 -6.88 -14.72
N PRO A 248 -4.81 -6.45 -14.33
CA PRO A 248 -5.03 -5.53 -13.20
C PRO A 248 -4.39 -6.01 -11.89
N LEU A 249 -4.41 -7.34 -11.66
CA LEU A 249 -3.78 -7.93 -10.49
C LEU A 249 -2.27 -7.70 -10.44
N ALA A 250 -1.57 -7.83 -11.58
CA ALA A 250 -0.12 -7.63 -11.64
C ALA A 250 0.26 -6.19 -11.31
N VAL A 251 -0.49 -5.21 -11.84
CA VAL A 251 -0.31 -3.79 -11.53
C VAL A 251 -0.53 -3.54 -10.05
N TRP A 252 -1.66 -4.00 -9.51
CA TRP A 252 -1.98 -3.82 -8.10
C TRP A 252 -0.92 -4.44 -7.17
N MET A 253 -0.46 -5.66 -7.44
CA MET A 253 0.59 -6.32 -6.65
C MET A 253 1.92 -5.57 -6.75
N SER A 254 2.29 -5.08 -7.94
CA SER A 254 3.53 -4.31 -8.12
C SER A 254 3.51 -3.01 -7.32
N GLU A 255 2.37 -2.34 -7.19
CA GLU A 255 2.22 -1.17 -6.32
C GLU A 255 2.41 -1.53 -4.84
N GLN A 256 1.90 -2.69 -4.38
CA GLN A 256 2.08 -3.12 -2.99
C GLN A 256 3.55 -3.41 -2.68
N VAL A 257 4.22 -4.14 -3.57
CA VAL A 257 5.65 -4.46 -3.44
C VAL A 257 6.50 -3.19 -3.52
N SER A 258 6.19 -2.29 -4.45
CA SER A 258 6.92 -1.03 -4.61
C SER A 258 6.89 -0.21 -3.32
N TRP A 259 5.73 -0.11 -2.66
CA TRP A 259 5.63 0.56 -1.35
C TRP A 259 6.56 -0.07 -0.31
N PHE A 260 6.55 -1.40 -0.18
CA PHE A 260 7.37 -2.09 0.82
C PHE A 260 8.86 -1.95 0.53
N VAL A 261 9.27 -2.03 -0.74
CA VAL A 261 10.67 -1.80 -1.15
C VAL A 261 11.09 -0.37 -0.83
N SER A 262 10.25 0.63 -1.13
CA SER A 262 10.54 2.03 -0.76
C SER A 262 10.64 2.22 0.76
N LEU A 263 9.78 1.55 1.53
CA LEU A 263 9.83 1.58 3.00
C LEU A 263 11.13 0.95 3.53
N VAL A 264 11.57 -0.19 3.00
CA VAL A 264 12.86 -0.78 3.41
C VAL A 264 14.01 0.13 2.99
N SER A 265 13.97 0.67 1.77
CA SER A 265 15.01 1.56 1.26
C SER A 265 15.19 2.80 2.13
N SER A 266 14.11 3.40 2.66
CA SER A 266 14.22 4.62 3.47
C SER A 266 15.04 4.45 4.75
N PHE A 267 15.16 3.22 5.27
CA PHE A 267 15.95 2.94 6.48
C PHE A 267 17.32 2.32 6.17
N VAL A 268 17.47 1.69 5.01
CA VAL A 268 18.67 0.92 4.64
C VAL A 268 19.65 1.74 3.80
N THR A 269 19.21 2.84 3.16
CA THR A 269 20.09 3.73 2.38
C THR A 269 20.61 4.93 3.17
N VAL A 270 20.32 5.01 4.47
CA VAL A 270 20.82 6.10 5.32
C VAL A 270 22.30 5.88 5.60
N SER A 271 23.10 6.94 5.47
CA SER A 271 24.51 6.90 5.85
C SER A 271 24.66 6.57 7.33
N LEU A 272 25.43 5.53 7.64
CA LEU A 272 25.73 5.12 9.02
C LEU A 272 26.80 6.05 9.61
N ASP A 273 26.37 6.96 10.48
CA ASP A 273 27.27 7.75 11.34
C ASP A 273 27.32 7.13 12.75
N PRO A 274 28.51 6.94 13.35
CA PRO A 274 28.68 6.24 14.63
C PRO A 274 28.17 7.02 15.85
N SER A 275 27.86 8.30 15.69
CA SER A 275 27.34 9.16 16.76
C SER A 275 25.83 9.04 16.96
N GLU A 276 25.11 8.44 16.01
CA GLU A 276 23.67 8.20 16.10
C GLU A 276 23.40 6.71 16.40
N GLU A 277 22.26 6.43 17.05
CA GLU A 277 21.84 5.05 17.27
C GLU A 277 21.64 4.35 15.92
N LEU A 278 22.41 3.29 15.69
CA LEU A 278 22.34 2.50 14.47
C LEU A 278 20.91 1.96 14.27
N PRO A 279 20.35 2.04 13.05
CA PRO A 279 18.97 1.65 12.82
C PRO A 279 18.74 0.14 12.97
N PHE A 280 19.75 -0.68 12.62
CA PHE A 280 19.70 -2.14 12.79
C PHE A 280 21.05 -2.72 13.22
N ASP A 281 20.99 -3.61 14.22
CA ASP A 281 22.08 -4.54 14.52
C ASP A 281 22.12 -5.68 13.49
N ALA A 282 23.25 -6.40 13.40
CA ALA A 282 23.36 -7.55 12.50
C ALA A 282 22.31 -8.65 12.74
N SER A 283 21.91 -8.89 14.01
CA SER A 283 20.82 -9.82 14.32
C SER A 283 19.44 -9.35 13.82
N GLN A 284 19.19 -8.03 13.90
CA GLN A 284 17.95 -7.41 13.44
C GLN A 284 17.88 -7.41 11.91
N LEU A 285 19.01 -7.14 11.25
CA LEU A 285 19.16 -7.21 9.80
C LEU A 285 18.97 -8.64 9.28
N ALA A 286 19.53 -9.64 9.98
CA ALA A 286 19.31 -11.05 9.66
C ALA A 286 17.83 -11.44 9.80
N ALA A 287 17.13 -10.91 10.81
CA ALA A 287 15.69 -11.11 10.96
C ALA A 287 14.91 -10.45 9.81
N LEU A 288 15.25 -9.21 9.43
CA LEU A 288 14.65 -8.50 8.31
C LEU A 288 14.80 -9.28 6.99
N TYR A 289 16.01 -9.80 6.71
CA TYR A 289 16.25 -10.63 5.55
C TYR A 289 15.32 -11.85 5.51
N ARG A 290 15.14 -12.54 6.64
CA ARG A 290 14.23 -13.69 6.75
C ARG A 290 12.78 -13.30 6.50
N TYR A 291 12.32 -12.16 7.04
CA TYR A 291 10.97 -11.65 6.80
C TYR A 291 10.75 -11.37 5.31
N CYS A 292 11.65 -10.62 4.68
CA CYS A 292 11.59 -10.30 3.25
C CYS A 292 11.62 -11.56 2.37
N SER A 293 12.52 -12.51 2.67
CA SER A 293 12.65 -13.77 1.93
C SER A 293 11.37 -14.61 2.03
N HIS A 294 10.80 -14.72 3.23
CA HIS A 294 9.57 -15.48 3.44
C HIS A 294 8.36 -14.86 2.72
N ALA A 295 8.22 -13.53 2.78
CA ALA A 295 7.18 -12.82 2.05
C ALA A 295 7.36 -12.93 0.52
N SER A 296 8.59 -12.76 0.01
CA SER A 296 8.88 -12.89 -1.42
C SER A 296 8.68 -14.31 -1.94
N SER A 297 9.03 -15.34 -1.18
CA SER A 297 8.76 -16.74 -1.55
C SER A 297 7.25 -17.01 -1.63
N THR A 298 6.49 -16.45 -0.69
CA THR A 298 5.02 -16.60 -0.66
C THR A 298 4.38 -15.90 -1.85
N LEU A 299 4.75 -14.65 -2.14
CA LEU A 299 4.24 -13.90 -3.30
C LEU A 299 4.78 -14.45 -4.64
N GLY A 300 5.93 -15.12 -4.64
CA GLY A 300 6.45 -15.86 -5.80
C GLY A 300 5.49 -16.95 -6.29
N ARG A 301 4.64 -17.52 -5.43
CA ARG A 301 3.58 -18.46 -5.82
C ARG A 301 2.48 -17.82 -6.67
N VAL A 302 2.38 -16.49 -6.64
CA VAL A 302 1.46 -15.68 -7.45
C VAL A 302 2.22 -14.87 -8.50
N ASP A 303 3.39 -15.36 -8.92
CA ASP A 303 4.25 -14.77 -9.95
C ASP A 303 4.77 -13.35 -9.60
N CYS A 304 4.91 -13.05 -8.30
CA CYS A 304 5.40 -11.77 -7.80
C CYS A 304 6.56 -11.96 -6.80
N ALA A 305 7.74 -12.34 -7.31
CA ALA A 305 8.96 -12.42 -6.51
C ALA A 305 9.70 -11.07 -6.52
N PHE A 306 10.01 -10.53 -5.34
CA PHE A 306 10.63 -9.21 -5.19
C PHE A 306 11.98 -9.24 -4.45
N MET A 307 12.42 -10.41 -4.01
CA MET A 307 13.73 -10.59 -3.37
C MET A 307 14.90 -9.96 -4.18
N PRO A 308 14.97 -10.09 -5.52
CA PRO A 308 16.05 -9.46 -6.30
C PRO A 308 16.12 -7.93 -6.22
N LEU A 309 15.04 -7.26 -5.77
CA LEU A 309 15.02 -5.81 -5.56
C LEU A 309 15.55 -5.41 -4.17
N ILE A 310 15.43 -6.30 -3.19
CA ILE A 310 15.79 -6.04 -1.79
C ILE A 310 17.21 -6.53 -1.47
N GLU A 311 17.64 -7.65 -2.06
CA GLU A 311 18.99 -8.21 -1.85
C GLU A 311 20.10 -7.16 -2.01
N PRO A 312 20.16 -6.36 -3.09
CA PRO A 312 21.21 -5.36 -3.25
C PRO A 312 21.17 -4.24 -2.20
N LEU A 313 19.97 -3.90 -1.71
CA LEU A 313 19.80 -2.86 -0.69
C LEU A 313 20.35 -3.34 0.66
N LEU A 314 19.96 -4.55 1.07
CA LEU A 314 20.41 -5.14 2.33
C LEU A 314 21.91 -5.46 2.31
N ASP A 315 22.42 -5.92 1.17
CA ASP A 315 23.85 -6.22 0.99
C ASP A 315 24.71 -4.94 1.08
N ALA A 316 24.27 -3.83 0.46
CA ALA A 316 24.94 -2.54 0.57
C ALA A 316 24.99 -2.02 2.02
N TYR A 317 23.88 -2.10 2.76
CA TYR A 317 23.85 -1.71 4.18
C TYR A 317 24.73 -2.60 5.04
N LEU A 318 24.71 -3.92 4.83
CA LEU A 318 25.55 -4.84 5.56
C LEU A 318 27.04 -4.55 5.31
N GLN A 319 27.40 -4.23 4.06
CA GLN A 319 28.75 -3.82 3.72
C GLN A 319 29.15 -2.52 4.44
N GLN A 320 28.28 -1.51 4.48
CA GLN A 320 28.53 -0.27 5.20
C GLN A 320 28.64 -0.48 6.72
N TYR A 321 27.79 -1.33 7.29
CA TYR A 321 27.79 -1.66 8.72
C TYR A 321 29.07 -2.38 9.12
N ILE A 322 29.44 -3.45 8.41
CA ILE A 322 30.61 -4.25 8.77
C ILE A 322 31.91 -3.52 8.44
N CYS A 323 32.06 -3.02 7.21
CA CYS A 323 33.31 -2.38 6.80
C CYS A 323 33.44 -0.99 7.41
N GLY A 324 32.40 -0.16 7.30
CA GLY A 324 32.45 1.23 7.74
C GLY A 324 32.35 1.42 9.25
N VAL A 325 31.44 0.70 9.92
CA VAL A 325 31.24 0.90 11.37
C VAL A 325 32.09 -0.06 12.19
N CYS A 326 31.94 -1.37 11.99
CA CYS A 326 32.62 -2.35 12.85
C CYS A 326 34.14 -2.39 12.65
N LEU A 327 34.61 -2.41 11.39
CA LEU A 327 36.04 -2.51 11.07
C LEU A 327 36.72 -1.15 11.03
N ASP A 328 36.16 -0.18 10.31
CA ASP A 328 36.82 1.12 10.12
C ASP A 328 36.73 2.04 11.32
N GLN A 329 35.56 2.14 11.96
CA GLN A 329 35.38 3.05 13.08
C GLN A 329 35.74 2.35 14.39
N ILE A 330 35.06 1.27 14.77
CA ILE A 330 35.25 0.62 16.07
C ILE A 330 36.66 0.02 16.17
N ALA A 331 36.98 -0.97 15.34
CA ALA A 331 38.23 -1.71 15.50
C ALA A 331 39.48 -0.82 15.30
N MET A 332 39.49 0.08 14.31
CA MET A 332 40.67 0.95 14.10
C MET A 332 40.76 2.12 15.11
N GLU A 333 39.67 2.72 15.57
CA GLU A 333 39.74 3.76 16.61
C GLU A 333 40.16 3.18 17.96
N ASP A 334 39.62 2.01 18.34
CA ASP A 334 40.02 1.32 19.57
C ASP A 334 41.48 0.88 19.51
N PHE A 335 41.93 0.36 18.35
CA PHE A 335 43.34 0.08 18.13
C PHE A 335 44.21 1.33 18.30
N ASN A 336 43.83 2.45 17.67
CA ASN A 336 44.60 3.70 17.75
C ASN A 336 44.61 4.28 19.18
N SER A 337 43.48 4.21 19.88
CA SER A 337 43.33 4.64 21.29
C SER A 337 44.22 3.83 22.21
N GLU A 338 44.26 2.50 22.04
CA GLU A 338 45.15 1.63 22.81
C GLU A 338 46.61 1.80 22.40
N MET A 339 46.89 2.06 21.13
CA MET A 339 48.24 2.32 20.64
C MET A 339 48.83 3.61 21.23
N GLN A 340 48.00 4.64 21.45
CA GLN A 340 48.43 5.87 22.14
C GLN A 340 48.81 5.64 23.61
N LYS A 341 48.19 4.65 24.26
CA LYS A 341 48.50 4.24 25.64
C LYS A 341 49.61 3.19 25.71
N TYR A 342 50.04 2.66 24.56
CA TYR A 342 50.95 1.53 24.50
C TYR A 342 52.39 1.95 24.79
N HIS A 343 52.98 1.31 25.80
CA HIS A 343 54.41 1.43 26.09
C HIS A 343 55.16 0.22 25.53
N TRP A 344 56.21 0.48 24.73
CA TRP A 344 57.09 -0.54 24.12
C TRP A 344 57.97 -1.31 25.10
N LEU A 345 57.71 -1.20 26.39
CA LEU A 345 58.37 -1.99 27.42
C LEU A 345 57.59 -3.31 27.54
N PRO A 346 58.23 -4.48 27.34
CA PRO A 346 57.58 -5.76 27.53
C PRO A 346 56.91 -5.79 28.91
N SER A 347 55.61 -6.11 28.98
CA SER A 347 54.95 -6.26 30.27
C SER A 347 55.72 -7.27 31.11
N THR A 348 56.41 -6.78 32.14
CA THR A 348 57.23 -7.59 33.06
C THR A 348 56.43 -8.66 33.80
N ALA A 349 55.09 -8.57 33.77
CA ALA A 349 54.16 -9.56 34.30
C ALA A 349 54.12 -10.89 33.53
N LEU A 350 54.55 -10.93 32.25
CA LEU A 350 54.48 -12.14 31.39
C LEU A 350 55.86 -12.66 30.97
N ILE A 351 56.96 -12.09 31.50
CA ILE A 351 58.35 -12.44 31.15
C ILE A 351 58.81 -13.77 31.80
N GLN A 352 58.00 -14.44 32.62
CA GLN A 352 58.35 -15.76 33.19
C GLN A 352 58.27 -16.93 32.18
N GLY A 353 58.28 -16.65 30.88
CA GLY A 353 58.45 -17.65 29.83
C GLY A 353 59.72 -17.34 29.02
N PRO A 354 60.54 -18.33 28.65
CA PRO A 354 61.82 -18.12 28.00
C PRO A 354 61.68 -17.26 26.75
N ASP A 355 62.63 -16.34 26.54
CA ASP A 355 62.70 -15.37 25.44
C ASP A 355 62.72 -16.01 24.03
N ASP A 356 62.72 -17.34 23.96
CA ASP A 356 62.83 -18.17 22.77
C ASP A 356 61.60 -19.08 22.65
N TYR A 357 60.41 -18.48 22.57
CA TYR A 357 59.23 -19.21 22.09
C TYR A 357 59.37 -19.34 20.58
N ASP A 358 59.95 -20.45 20.14
CA ASP A 358 59.98 -20.82 18.73
C ASP A 358 58.54 -21.11 18.30
N LEU A 359 57.91 -20.15 17.61
CA LEU A 359 56.54 -20.20 17.10
C LEU A 359 56.23 -21.46 16.26
N ALA A 360 57.26 -22.22 15.89
CA ALA A 360 57.17 -23.44 15.11
C ALA A 360 56.83 -24.71 15.91
N SER A 361 56.85 -24.69 17.25
CA SER A 361 56.91 -25.94 18.05
C SER A 361 55.79 -26.18 19.07
N VAL A 362 54.79 -25.30 19.19
CA VAL A 362 53.71 -25.46 20.18
C VAL A 362 52.36 -25.14 19.52
N ASP A 363 51.43 -26.10 19.61
CA ASP A 363 50.03 -26.07 19.15
C ASP A 363 49.53 -24.66 18.78
N ASP A 364 49.47 -24.40 17.46
CA ASP A 364 49.49 -23.07 16.83
C ASP A 364 48.55 -22.02 17.45
N ARG A 365 47.43 -22.46 18.05
CA ARG A 365 46.43 -21.57 18.64
C ARG A 365 46.81 -21.05 20.02
N ALA A 366 47.44 -21.86 20.86
CA ALA A 366 47.80 -21.48 22.23
C ALA A 366 48.96 -20.47 22.23
N SER A 367 49.93 -20.69 21.34
CA SER A 367 51.10 -19.84 21.11
C SER A 367 50.71 -18.46 20.56
N LEU A 368 49.78 -18.42 19.59
CA LEU A 368 49.23 -17.18 19.06
C LEU A 368 48.48 -16.40 20.15
N THR A 369 47.65 -17.07 20.95
CA THR A 369 46.89 -16.43 22.05
C THR A 369 47.83 -15.78 23.07
N ILE A 370 48.89 -16.48 23.47
CA ILE A 370 49.89 -15.94 24.42
C ILE A 370 50.65 -14.76 23.80
N TYR A 371 51.00 -14.83 22.51
CA TYR A 371 51.67 -13.74 21.81
C TYR A 371 50.79 -12.49 21.63
N LEU A 372 49.51 -12.67 21.28
CA LEU A 372 48.53 -11.59 21.19
C LEU A 372 48.38 -10.88 22.55
N THR A 373 48.34 -11.61 23.66
CA THR A 373 48.22 -11.01 25.01
C THR A 373 49.43 -10.16 25.43
N ARG A 374 50.59 -10.31 24.79
CA ARG A 374 51.77 -9.45 25.03
C ARG A 374 51.60 -8.04 24.45
N HIS A 375 50.74 -7.88 23.44
CA HIS A 375 50.49 -6.62 22.75
C HIS A 375 49.01 -6.24 22.89
N ARG A 376 48.67 -5.50 23.95
CA ARG A 376 47.29 -5.09 24.27
C ARG A 376 46.53 -4.47 23.07
N PRO A 377 47.08 -3.52 22.30
CA PRO A 377 46.35 -2.93 21.17
C PRO A 377 45.98 -3.96 20.11
N LEU A 378 46.88 -4.88 19.83
CA LEU A 378 46.68 -5.92 18.81
C LEU A 378 45.70 -7.00 19.27
N ALA A 379 45.67 -7.31 20.58
CA ALA A 379 44.65 -8.18 21.16
C ALA A 379 43.24 -7.56 21.10
N VAL A 380 43.12 -6.24 21.35
CA VAL A 380 41.84 -5.51 21.25
C VAL A 380 41.35 -5.53 19.81
N PHE A 381 42.19 -5.11 18.85
CA PHE A 381 41.85 -5.14 17.44
C PHE A 381 41.41 -6.52 16.93
N PHE A 382 42.11 -7.59 17.33
CA PHE A 382 41.73 -8.96 16.93
C PHE A 382 40.38 -9.39 17.51
N ASN A 383 40.08 -8.99 18.74
CA ASN A 383 38.78 -9.25 19.35
C ASN A 383 37.65 -8.51 18.62
N ASP A 384 37.88 -7.26 18.23
CA ASP A 384 36.88 -6.43 17.52
C ASP A 384 36.61 -6.96 16.12
N VAL A 385 37.66 -7.36 15.39
CA VAL A 385 37.53 -8.05 14.10
C VAL A 385 36.78 -9.36 14.25
N THR A 386 37.08 -10.15 15.29
CA THR A 386 36.38 -11.41 15.57
C THR A 386 34.91 -11.16 15.92
N ALA A 387 34.60 -10.10 16.65
CA ALA A 387 33.23 -9.68 16.93
C ALA A 387 32.49 -9.30 15.64
N ALA A 388 33.11 -8.52 14.74
CA ALA A 388 32.55 -8.21 13.43
C ALA A 388 32.28 -9.47 12.58
N MET A 389 33.17 -10.47 12.62
CA MET A 389 32.95 -11.75 11.93
C MET A 389 31.81 -12.57 12.54
N ASN A 390 31.63 -12.52 13.87
CA ASN A 390 30.52 -13.18 14.55
C ASN A 390 29.17 -12.57 14.16
N GLU A 391 29.12 -11.25 13.95
CA GLU A 391 27.95 -10.57 13.40
C GLU A 391 27.70 -10.95 11.93
N LEU A 392 28.74 -11.04 11.10
CA LEU A 392 28.62 -11.47 9.70
C LEU A 392 28.01 -12.87 9.55
N ARG A 393 28.32 -13.79 10.47
CA ARG A 393 27.79 -15.17 10.44
C ARG A 393 26.27 -15.24 10.42
N GLN A 394 25.59 -14.21 10.93
CA GLN A 394 24.14 -14.16 11.02
C GLN A 394 23.47 -13.80 9.69
N CYS A 395 24.23 -13.25 8.73
CA CYS A 395 23.76 -12.74 7.45
C CYS A 395 24.40 -13.48 6.25
N PRO A 396 23.63 -13.81 5.21
CA PRO A 396 24.17 -14.41 3.99
C PRO A 396 24.69 -13.33 3.05
N ALA A 397 25.97 -12.93 3.14
CA ALA A 397 26.56 -11.98 2.21
C ALA A 397 27.90 -12.45 1.65
N LEU A 398 27.92 -12.68 0.33
CA LEU A 398 29.11 -13.05 -0.45
C LEU A 398 29.96 -11.81 -0.79
N SER A 399 29.35 -10.64 -0.88
CA SER A 399 30.00 -9.38 -1.27
C SER A 399 31.03 -8.86 -0.26
N ILE A 400 30.98 -9.37 0.97
CA ILE A 400 31.83 -8.94 2.10
C ILE A 400 33.12 -9.76 2.20
N ALA A 401 33.24 -10.85 1.42
CA ALA A 401 34.43 -11.70 1.44
C ALA A 401 35.71 -10.94 1.06
N ASP A 402 35.68 -10.13 -0.02
CA ASP A 402 36.87 -9.41 -0.50
C ASP A 402 37.33 -8.29 0.45
N PRO A 403 36.45 -7.42 0.98
CA PRO A 403 36.83 -6.45 2.00
C PRO A 403 37.44 -7.11 3.24
N VAL A 404 36.80 -8.16 3.77
CA VAL A 404 37.26 -8.86 4.97
C VAL A 404 38.62 -9.54 4.76
N ALA A 405 38.84 -10.12 3.58
CA ALA A 405 40.13 -10.70 3.22
C ALA A 405 41.26 -9.64 3.29
N LYS A 406 41.00 -8.40 2.86
CA LYS A 406 41.99 -7.32 2.96
C LYS A 406 42.32 -6.95 4.40
N TYR A 407 41.36 -6.96 5.33
CA TYR A 407 41.65 -6.74 6.75
C TYR A 407 42.44 -7.92 7.35
N ALA A 408 42.13 -9.15 6.96
CA ALA A 408 42.90 -10.32 7.37
C ALA A 408 44.37 -10.25 6.88
N ASP A 409 44.58 -9.84 5.64
CA ASP A 409 45.92 -9.59 5.09
C ASP A 409 46.63 -8.44 5.82
N ALA A 410 45.91 -7.35 6.13
CA ALA A 410 46.46 -6.24 6.92
C ALA A 410 46.90 -6.69 8.32
N ILE A 411 46.12 -7.53 9.01
CA ILE A 411 46.48 -8.13 10.31
C ILE A 411 47.77 -8.95 10.18
N SER A 412 47.88 -9.77 9.14
CA SER A 412 49.09 -10.58 8.92
C SER A 412 50.34 -9.71 8.73
N SER A 413 50.21 -8.59 8.00
CA SER A 413 51.29 -7.63 7.81
C SER A 413 51.68 -6.86 9.09
N LEU A 414 50.70 -6.60 9.96
CA LEU A 414 50.92 -5.93 11.26
C LEU A 414 51.64 -6.88 12.24
N ALA A 415 51.26 -8.15 12.25
CA ALA A 415 51.94 -9.18 13.03
C ALA A 415 53.41 -9.36 12.58
N ASP A 416 53.65 -9.32 11.27
CA ASP A 416 54.99 -9.44 10.69
C ASP A 416 55.92 -8.24 10.97
N THR A 417 55.35 -7.07 11.23
CA THR A 417 56.09 -5.83 11.54
C THR A 417 56.34 -5.65 13.03
N THR A 418 55.47 -6.18 13.88
CA THR A 418 55.61 -6.19 15.34
C THR A 418 56.46 -7.35 15.87
N CYS A 419 56.73 -8.37 15.04
CA CYS A 419 57.57 -9.51 15.40
C CYS A 419 59.04 -9.10 15.70
N PRO A 420 59.58 -9.42 16.88
CA PRO A 420 60.88 -8.91 17.36
C PRO A 420 62.08 -9.33 16.50
N LYS A 421 61.96 -10.37 15.66
CA LYS A 421 63.04 -10.78 14.74
C LYS A 421 63.43 -9.70 13.71
N LYS A 422 62.55 -8.73 13.40
CA LYS A 422 62.87 -7.59 12.49
C LYS A 422 63.27 -6.29 13.22
N HIS A 423 62.98 -6.16 14.52
CA HIS A 423 63.32 -4.95 15.27
C HIS A 423 64.84 -4.73 15.46
N SER A 424 65.66 -5.77 15.34
CA SER A 424 67.14 -5.60 15.37
C SER A 424 67.70 -4.87 14.14
N GLN A 425 66.98 -4.88 13.00
CA GLN A 425 67.38 -4.16 11.79
C GLN A 425 66.58 -2.86 11.57
N ALA A 426 65.30 -2.81 11.95
CA ALA A 426 64.44 -1.65 11.68
C ALA A 426 64.72 -0.44 12.58
N CYS A 427 65.24 -0.61 13.80
CA CYS A 427 65.62 0.52 14.66
C CYS A 427 66.75 1.40 14.08
N ARG A 428 67.40 1.01 12.97
CA ARG A 428 68.38 1.87 12.27
C ARG A 428 67.79 2.76 11.17
N ARG A 429 66.53 2.59 10.78
CA ARG A 429 65.89 3.43 9.75
C ARG A 429 64.49 3.78 10.21
N GLY A 430 64.31 5.01 10.69
CA GLY A 430 63.02 5.54 11.11
C GLY A 430 61.96 5.38 10.03
N VAL A 431 61.03 4.45 10.22
CA VAL A 431 59.88 4.25 9.35
C VAL A 431 58.72 5.03 9.96
N ARG A 432 58.35 6.14 9.33
CA ARG A 432 57.04 6.76 9.54
C ARG A 432 55.99 5.85 8.91
N PHE A 433 55.02 5.42 9.70
CA PHE A 433 53.78 4.83 9.20
C PHE A 433 53.10 5.86 8.29
N LYS A 434 52.97 5.55 6.99
CA LYS A 434 52.05 6.27 6.12
C LYS A 434 50.67 5.68 6.40
N CYS A 435 49.76 6.50 6.94
CA CYS A 435 48.33 6.23 6.86
C CYS A 435 47.99 5.92 5.41
N VAL A 436 47.43 4.74 5.17
CA VAL A 436 46.75 4.44 3.92
C VAL A 436 45.39 5.12 4.05
N THR A 437 45.27 6.28 3.42
CA THR A 437 44.00 6.95 3.07
C THR A 437 43.28 6.20 1.97
#